data_AF-A0A9P6AAC2-F1
#
_entry.id   AF-A0A9P6AAC2-F1
#
_cell.length_a   1.000
_cell.length_b   1.000
_cell.length_c   1.000
_cell.angle_alpha   90.00
_cell.angle_beta   90.00
_cell.angle_gamma   90.00
#
_symmetry.space_group_name_H-M   'P 1'
#
loop_
_entity.id
_entity.type
_entity.pdbx_description
1 polymer ?
#
loop_
_entity_poly.entity_id
_entity_poly.type
_entity_poly.pdbx_seq_one_letter_code
_entity_poly.pdbx_strand_id
1 'polypeptide(L)'
;MQFSSSVRSALAAVFVAALSVSASPALTLKVAGPDSVNGVDNLKIVTTLVNTGDETLKILNDPRGPLSTLPTDTFSITDATGARPAFTGVKAKYVPAHAASLDDASVFTILAPGETIDVAHDLSTTYNFTATGEGAYNFEARNLFHIVDSDKTITPLYADVEPHAAKISGKLAVAKSALQRRATFVGCSATRQTQLNAAASQAQTYAANALSYLNSHTSSTTRYTTWFGTFVTSRYNTVLSHFSSISSNTFSSYTFDCTCSDAGTYAFVSPSNFGYVTLCGAFWNAPVAGTDSRGGTLIHESSHFTRNGGTDDHVYGQSGAQSLARSNPAQAIDNADSHEYFAENNPALA
;
A
#
# COMPACT_ATOMS: atom_id res chain seq x y z
N MET A 1 -89.01 -9.58 26.63
CA MET A 1 -88.01 -10.22 25.75
C MET A 1 -87.01 -9.15 25.34
N GLN A 2 -85.80 -9.24 25.89
CA GLN A 2 -84.66 -8.37 25.53
C GLN A 2 -83.99 -8.93 24.27
N PHE A 3 -83.67 -8.07 23.31
CA PHE A 3 -82.60 -8.35 22.35
C PHE A 3 -81.73 -7.10 22.17
N SER A 4 -80.45 -7.29 22.46
CA SER A 4 -79.35 -6.32 22.39
C SER A 4 -78.82 -6.21 20.96
N SER A 5 -78.60 -4.99 20.50
CA SER A 5 -77.92 -4.68 19.23
C SER A 5 -76.41 -4.67 19.42
N SER A 6 -75.69 -5.63 18.83
CA SER A 6 -74.23 -5.63 18.78
C SER A 6 -73.73 -4.99 17.48
N VAL A 7 -73.09 -3.82 17.61
CA VAL A 7 -72.35 -3.15 16.53
C VAL A 7 -71.00 -3.87 16.36
N ARG A 8 -70.73 -4.40 15.16
CA ARG A 8 -69.40 -4.95 14.80
C ARG A 8 -68.57 -3.86 14.12
N SER A 9 -67.56 -3.35 14.83
CA SER A 9 -66.52 -2.49 14.25
C SER A 9 -65.55 -3.32 13.42
N ALA A 10 -65.39 -2.98 12.14
CA ALA A 10 -64.35 -3.54 11.29
C ALA A 10 -63.07 -2.70 11.48
N LEU A 11 -62.02 -3.30 12.07
CA LEU A 11 -60.67 -2.73 12.04
C LEU A 11 -60.04 -3.03 10.68
N ALA A 12 -59.72 -2.00 9.90
CA ALA A 12 -58.83 -2.11 8.75
C ALA A 12 -57.38 -2.09 9.25
N ALA A 13 -56.68 -3.22 9.12
CA ALA A 13 -55.24 -3.30 9.39
C ALA A 13 -54.48 -2.70 8.20
N VAL A 14 -53.84 -1.55 8.42
CA VAL A 14 -52.86 -0.99 7.47
C VAL A 14 -51.56 -1.77 7.63
N PHE A 15 -51.25 -2.64 6.67
CA PHE A 15 -49.93 -3.24 6.55
C PHE A 15 -48.95 -2.19 6.01
N VAL A 16 -48.14 -1.59 6.89
CA VAL A 16 -46.94 -0.85 6.47
C VAL A 16 -45.90 -1.90 6.08
N ALA A 17 -45.75 -2.16 4.79
CA ALA A 17 -44.61 -2.89 4.28
C ALA A 17 -43.37 -2.03 4.48
N ALA A 18 -42.54 -2.38 5.47
CA ALA A 18 -41.20 -1.83 5.57
C ALA A 18 -40.42 -2.33 4.36
N LEU A 19 -40.23 -1.48 3.35
CA LEU A 19 -39.22 -1.69 2.33
C LEU A 19 -37.88 -1.65 3.09
N SER A 20 -37.27 -2.81 3.26
CA SER A 20 -35.86 -2.89 3.62
C SER A 20 -35.07 -2.28 2.46
N VAL A 21 -34.84 -0.97 2.53
CA VAL A 21 -33.79 -0.33 1.75
C VAL A 21 -32.52 -1.03 2.18
N SER A 22 -31.95 -1.86 1.30
CA SER A 22 -30.62 -2.41 1.54
C SER A 22 -29.69 -1.21 1.59
N ALA A 23 -29.09 -0.96 2.75
CA ALA A 23 -28.01 0.01 2.86
C ALA A 23 -26.95 -0.35 1.80
N SER A 24 -26.47 0.65 1.08
CA SER A 24 -25.53 0.47 -0.02
C SER A 24 -24.32 1.38 0.21
N PRO A 25 -23.15 0.82 0.56
CA PRO A 25 -21.93 1.60 0.60
C PRO A 25 -21.64 2.17 -0.80
N ALA A 26 -21.31 3.45 -0.87
CA ALA A 26 -20.93 4.09 -2.12
C ALA A 26 -19.96 5.25 -1.85
N LEU A 27 -18.96 5.38 -2.73
CA LEU A 27 -17.95 6.43 -2.67
C LEU A 27 -17.83 7.12 -4.02
N THR A 28 -17.65 8.44 -4.01
CA THR A 28 -17.18 9.20 -5.16
C THR A 28 -15.83 9.84 -4.81
N LEU A 29 -14.86 9.73 -5.71
CA LEU A 29 -13.53 10.27 -5.57
C LEU A 29 -13.26 11.29 -6.67
N LYS A 30 -13.17 12.56 -6.29
CA LYS A 30 -12.85 13.64 -7.22
C LYS A 30 -11.39 14.04 -7.10
N VAL A 31 -10.73 14.20 -8.23
CA VAL A 31 -9.39 14.80 -8.34
C VAL A 31 -9.56 16.25 -8.79
N ALA A 32 -8.85 17.17 -8.14
CA ALA A 32 -8.84 18.58 -8.50
C ALA A 32 -7.42 19.16 -8.43
N GLY A 33 -7.14 20.17 -9.23
CA GLY A 33 -5.86 20.85 -9.24
C GLY A 33 -5.87 22.05 -10.18
N PRO A 34 -4.73 22.73 -10.35
CA PRO A 34 -4.60 23.76 -11.37
C PRO A 34 -4.77 23.17 -12.78
N ASP A 35 -5.47 23.89 -13.67
CA ASP A 35 -5.61 23.50 -15.08
C ASP A 35 -4.27 23.58 -15.85
N SER A 36 -3.35 24.42 -15.37
CA SER A 36 -2.02 24.56 -15.92
C SER A 36 -1.02 25.01 -14.86
N VAL A 37 0.20 24.47 -14.92
CA VAL A 37 1.32 24.86 -14.07
C VAL A 37 2.58 25.11 -14.90
N ASN A 38 3.37 26.09 -14.46
CA ASN A 38 4.76 26.24 -14.87
C ASN A 38 5.63 25.71 -13.73
N GLY A 39 6.29 24.58 -13.94
CA GLY A 39 7.04 23.87 -12.92
C GLY A 39 6.19 22.84 -12.15
N VAL A 40 6.70 21.61 -12.07
CA VAL A 40 6.08 20.51 -11.30
C VAL A 40 6.03 20.81 -9.80
N ASP A 41 6.89 21.70 -9.30
CA ASP A 41 6.84 22.25 -7.94
C ASP A 41 5.58 23.07 -7.64
N ASN A 42 4.84 23.47 -8.66
CA ASN A 42 3.53 24.10 -8.52
C ASN A 42 2.36 23.12 -8.72
N LEU A 43 2.63 21.83 -8.97
CA LEU A 43 1.62 20.80 -9.19
C LEU A 43 1.12 20.23 -7.85
N LYS A 44 0.10 20.89 -7.30
CA LYS A 44 -0.63 20.43 -6.12
C LYS A 44 -1.98 19.87 -6.55
N ILE A 45 -2.25 18.62 -6.18
CA ILE A 45 -3.51 17.93 -6.45
C ILE A 45 -4.26 17.76 -5.14
N VAL A 46 -5.58 17.93 -5.16
CA VAL A 46 -6.46 17.63 -4.04
C VAL A 46 -7.37 16.49 -4.45
N THR A 47 -7.48 15.48 -3.60
CA THR A 47 -8.48 14.42 -3.74
C THR A 47 -9.60 14.65 -2.73
N THR A 48 -10.83 14.71 -3.21
CA THR A 48 -12.04 14.81 -2.39
C THR A 48 -12.75 13.46 -2.42
N LEU A 49 -12.80 12.77 -1.28
CA LEU A 49 -13.57 11.54 -1.14
C LEU A 49 -14.91 11.86 -0.46
N VAL A 50 -16.01 11.41 -1.06
CA VAL A 50 -17.37 11.62 -0.56
C VAL A 50 -18.03 10.27 -0.31
N ASN A 51 -18.65 10.11 0.85
CA ASN A 51 -19.58 9.01 1.07
C ASN A 51 -20.95 9.35 0.49
N THR A 52 -21.27 8.76 -0.66
CA THR A 52 -22.56 8.94 -1.35
C THR A 52 -23.57 7.85 -1.01
N GLY A 53 -23.19 6.90 -0.15
CA GLY A 53 -24.07 5.86 0.37
C GLY A 53 -24.94 6.37 1.52
N ASP A 54 -25.60 5.42 2.19
CA ASP A 54 -26.54 5.68 3.28
C ASP A 54 -26.09 5.12 4.65
N GLU A 55 -24.87 4.59 4.72
CA GLU A 55 -24.24 4.13 5.97
C GLU A 55 -22.92 4.85 6.26
N THR A 56 -22.51 4.90 7.54
CA THR A 56 -21.20 5.43 7.93
C THR A 56 -20.11 4.44 7.57
N LEU A 57 -19.09 4.90 6.83
CA LEU A 57 -17.98 4.08 6.39
C LEU A 57 -16.75 4.32 7.28
N LYS A 58 -16.10 3.24 7.72
CA LYS A 58 -14.78 3.26 8.34
C LYS A 58 -13.76 2.73 7.33
N ILE A 59 -12.88 3.61 6.86
CA ILE A 59 -12.01 3.38 5.70
C ILE A 59 -10.56 3.33 6.16
N LEU A 60 -9.78 2.32 5.75
CA LEU A 60 -8.34 2.29 6.02
C LEU A 60 -7.60 3.40 5.26
N ASN A 61 -6.68 4.07 5.96
CA ASN A 61 -5.72 4.98 5.36
C ASN A 61 -4.55 4.19 4.74
N ASP A 62 -4.81 3.48 3.63
CA ASP A 62 -3.77 2.75 2.88
C ASP A 62 -2.71 3.75 2.38
N PRO A 63 -1.40 3.51 2.61
CA PRO A 63 -0.34 4.42 2.17
C PRO A 63 -0.28 4.65 0.66
N ARG A 64 -0.82 3.74 -0.17
CA ARG A 64 -0.95 3.90 -1.64
C ARG A 64 -2.25 4.59 -2.06
N GLY A 65 -3.15 4.86 -1.12
CA GLY A 65 -4.46 5.44 -1.38
C GLY A 65 -4.48 6.96 -1.30
N PRO A 66 -5.54 7.61 -1.83
CA PRO A 66 -5.68 9.06 -1.84
C PRO A 66 -5.97 9.68 -0.46
N LEU A 67 -6.22 8.85 0.57
CA LEU A 67 -6.38 9.30 1.96
C LEU A 67 -5.04 9.48 2.69
N SER A 68 -3.93 9.00 2.12
CA SER A 68 -2.59 9.15 2.68
C SER A 68 -1.85 10.33 2.05
N THR A 69 -1.02 11.01 2.83
CA THR A 69 -0.10 12.04 2.34
C THR A 69 1.31 11.49 2.06
N LEU A 70 1.54 10.19 2.28
CA LEU A 70 2.80 9.55 1.94
C LEU A 70 2.97 9.60 0.40
N PRO A 71 4.15 10.00 -0.13
CA PRO A 71 4.35 10.21 -1.56
C PRO A 71 4.54 8.87 -2.31
N THR A 72 3.53 8.02 -2.29
CA THR A 72 3.46 6.73 -2.98
C THR A 72 2.82 6.90 -4.37
N ASP A 73 2.72 5.80 -5.12
CA ASP A 73 2.15 5.78 -6.48
C ASP A 73 0.61 5.80 -6.47
N THR A 74 0.07 6.88 -5.90
CA THR A 74 -1.38 7.11 -5.70
C THR A 74 -2.11 7.50 -6.98
N PHE A 75 -1.42 8.06 -7.97
CA PHE A 75 -2.03 8.65 -9.17
C PHE A 75 -1.55 7.95 -10.44
N SER A 76 -2.49 7.42 -11.22
CA SER A 76 -2.26 7.05 -12.61
C SER A 76 -2.23 8.32 -13.46
N ILE A 77 -1.02 8.74 -13.87
CA ILE A 77 -0.81 9.94 -14.68
C ILE A 77 -0.46 9.52 -16.10
N THR A 78 -1.23 10.00 -17.08
CA THR A 78 -1.04 9.64 -18.50
C THR A 78 -1.19 10.85 -19.42
N ASP A 79 -0.40 10.91 -20.48
CA ASP A 79 -0.64 11.84 -21.58
C ASP A 79 -1.63 11.24 -22.60
N ALA A 80 -1.92 11.99 -23.67
CA ALA A 80 -2.81 11.54 -24.76
C ALA A 80 -2.32 10.29 -25.52
N THR A 81 -1.04 9.94 -25.39
CA THR A 81 -0.44 8.73 -25.99
C THR A 81 -0.42 7.54 -25.02
N GLY A 82 -0.80 7.76 -23.76
CA GLY A 82 -0.70 6.78 -22.68
C GLY A 82 0.68 6.72 -22.02
N ALA A 83 1.61 7.62 -22.39
CA ALA A 83 2.91 7.69 -21.74
C ALA A 83 2.77 8.18 -20.29
N ARG A 84 3.57 7.61 -19.39
CA ARG A 84 3.52 7.87 -17.95
C ARG A 84 4.81 8.53 -17.47
N PRO A 85 4.73 9.60 -16.65
CA PRO A 85 5.92 10.13 -16.01
C PRO A 85 6.54 9.07 -15.10
N ALA A 86 7.85 9.17 -14.87
CA ALA A 86 8.53 8.21 -13.99
C ALA A 86 8.11 8.46 -12.54
N PHE A 87 7.63 7.42 -11.86
CA PHE A 87 7.44 7.45 -10.42
C PHE A 87 8.81 7.50 -9.71
N THR A 88 8.95 8.43 -8.77
CA THR A 88 10.17 8.67 -8.00
C THR A 88 9.92 8.69 -6.49
N GLY A 89 8.67 8.49 -6.06
CA GLY A 89 8.23 8.54 -4.68
C GLY A 89 8.79 7.41 -3.81
N VAL A 90 8.02 7.04 -2.78
CA VAL A 90 8.37 5.95 -1.87
C VAL A 90 7.48 4.73 -2.08
N LYS A 91 8.01 3.57 -1.76
CA LYS A 91 7.28 2.29 -1.67
C LYS A 91 7.27 1.87 -0.20
N ALA A 92 6.22 1.21 0.25
CA ALA A 92 5.93 1.10 1.68
C ALA A 92 5.36 -0.27 2.07
N LYS A 93 5.95 -0.91 3.09
CA LYS A 93 5.34 -2.06 3.75
C LYS A 93 4.10 -1.65 4.54
N TYR A 94 2.99 -2.28 4.19
CA TYR A 94 1.71 -2.17 4.89
C TYR A 94 1.05 -3.55 5.04
N VAL A 95 0.19 -3.71 6.04
CA VAL A 95 -0.63 -4.91 6.22
C VAL A 95 -2.05 -4.48 6.59
N PRO A 96 -3.02 -4.53 5.67
CA PRO A 96 -4.39 -4.08 5.94
C PRO A 96 -5.01 -4.76 7.17
N ALA A 97 -4.79 -6.06 7.34
CA ALA A 97 -5.30 -6.81 8.50
C ALA A 97 -4.70 -6.33 9.83
N HIS A 98 -3.41 -5.95 9.85
CA HIS A 98 -2.80 -5.38 11.05
C HIS A 98 -3.40 -4.01 11.35
N ALA A 99 -3.46 -3.12 10.36
CA ALA A 99 -4.02 -1.78 10.54
C ALA A 99 -5.50 -1.83 11.00
N ALA A 100 -6.32 -2.68 10.40
CA ALA A 100 -7.71 -2.90 10.82
C ALA A 100 -7.83 -3.46 12.25
N SER A 101 -6.80 -4.16 12.74
CA SER A 101 -6.79 -4.71 14.10
C SER A 101 -6.53 -3.67 15.19
N LEU A 102 -5.91 -2.54 14.83
CA LEU A 102 -5.51 -1.48 15.76
C LEU A 102 -6.72 -0.73 16.32
N ASP A 103 -6.64 -0.41 17.61
CA ASP A 103 -7.54 0.53 18.28
C ASP A 103 -6.95 1.95 18.24
N ASP A 104 -6.63 2.41 17.03
CA ASP A 104 -6.05 3.72 16.78
C ASP A 104 -6.86 4.42 15.69
N ALA A 105 -7.54 5.52 16.04
CA ALA A 105 -8.37 6.25 15.08
C ALA A 105 -7.57 6.86 13.92
N SER A 106 -6.25 7.09 14.09
CA SER A 106 -5.42 7.72 13.06
C SER A 106 -5.20 6.86 11.81
N VAL A 107 -5.39 5.53 11.92
CA VAL A 107 -5.26 4.62 10.76
C VAL A 107 -6.53 4.53 9.92
N PHE A 108 -7.60 5.22 10.34
CA PHE A 108 -8.88 5.23 9.67
C PHE A 108 -9.33 6.65 9.29
N THR A 109 -10.11 6.72 8.21
CA THR A 109 -10.99 7.83 7.91
C THR A 109 -12.43 7.36 8.12
N ILE A 110 -13.23 8.11 8.86
CA ILE A 110 -14.65 7.79 9.10
C ILE A 110 -15.49 8.83 8.38
N LEU A 111 -16.40 8.40 7.51
CA LEU A 111 -17.30 9.27 6.75
C LEU A 111 -18.75 8.85 6.97
N ALA A 112 -19.55 9.71 7.60
CA ALA A 112 -21.00 9.55 7.62
C ALA A 112 -21.61 9.77 6.20
N PRO A 113 -22.87 9.36 5.96
CA PRO A 113 -23.56 9.66 4.70
C PRO A 113 -23.51 11.15 4.34
N GLY A 114 -23.04 11.47 3.14
CA GLY A 114 -22.85 12.82 2.63
C GLY A 114 -21.60 13.55 3.16
N GLU A 115 -20.83 12.94 4.06
CA GLU A 115 -19.58 13.53 4.56
C GLU A 115 -18.46 13.42 3.52
N THR A 116 -17.55 14.40 3.57
CA THR A 116 -16.46 14.57 2.62
C THR A 116 -15.14 14.78 3.33
N ILE A 117 -14.05 14.31 2.73
CA ILE A 117 -12.69 14.64 3.16
C ILE A 117 -11.84 15.07 1.97
N ASP A 118 -11.09 16.15 2.16
CA ASP A 118 -10.12 16.67 1.20
C ASP A 118 -8.70 16.34 1.67
N VAL A 119 -7.89 15.78 0.77
CA VAL A 119 -6.47 15.49 1.02
C VAL A 119 -5.63 16.13 -0.07
N ALA A 120 -4.67 16.96 0.34
CA ALA A 120 -3.74 17.62 -0.57
C ALA A 120 -2.47 16.79 -0.78
N HIS A 121 -2.06 16.69 -2.04
CA HIS A 121 -0.93 15.91 -2.52
C HIS A 121 0.05 16.80 -3.27
N ASP A 122 1.31 16.80 -2.84
CA ASP A 122 2.41 17.46 -3.55
C ASP A 122 3.08 16.45 -4.48
N LEU A 123 2.81 16.56 -5.79
CA LEU A 123 3.32 15.62 -6.78
C LEU A 123 4.75 15.93 -7.23
N SER A 124 5.31 17.07 -6.82
CA SER A 124 6.64 17.52 -7.24
C SER A 124 7.78 16.61 -6.78
N THR A 125 7.56 15.89 -5.69
CA THR A 125 8.51 14.93 -5.12
C THR A 125 8.20 13.49 -5.49
N THR A 126 7.10 13.25 -6.21
CA THR A 126 6.58 11.91 -6.46
C THR A 126 6.74 11.50 -7.92
N TYR A 127 6.62 12.43 -8.87
CA TYR A 127 6.68 12.13 -10.31
C TYR A 127 7.69 13.00 -11.05
N ASN A 128 8.34 12.41 -12.06
CA ASN A 128 9.29 13.05 -12.94
C ASN A 128 8.79 13.01 -14.39
N PHE A 129 8.45 14.18 -14.93
CA PHE A 129 7.87 14.36 -16.26
C PHE A 129 8.94 14.58 -17.34
N THR A 130 10.24 14.54 -17.01
CA THR A 130 11.31 14.89 -17.96
C THR A 130 11.31 14.00 -19.20
N ALA A 131 11.02 12.70 -19.04
CA ALA A 131 11.01 11.75 -20.15
C ALA A 131 9.77 11.90 -21.05
N THR A 132 8.63 12.27 -20.49
CA THR A 132 7.37 12.46 -21.22
C THR A 132 7.20 13.88 -21.78
N GLY A 133 7.91 14.86 -21.21
CA GLY A 133 7.98 16.24 -21.70
C GLY A 133 6.88 17.16 -21.15
N GLU A 134 6.87 18.40 -21.63
CA GLU A 134 5.77 19.33 -21.40
C GLU A 134 4.51 18.83 -22.13
N GLY A 135 3.33 19.06 -21.56
CA GLY A 135 2.10 18.59 -22.18
C GLY A 135 0.90 18.58 -21.27
N ALA A 136 -0.22 18.10 -21.81
CA ALA A 136 -1.43 17.83 -21.05
C ALA A 136 -1.40 16.40 -20.51
N TYR A 137 -1.72 16.26 -19.23
CA TYR A 137 -1.78 14.99 -18.52
C TYR A 137 -3.14 14.83 -17.85
N ASN A 138 -3.65 13.60 -17.87
CA ASN A 138 -4.80 13.17 -17.08
C ASN A 138 -4.31 12.54 -15.78
N PHE A 139 -4.97 12.90 -14.67
CA PHE A 139 -4.67 12.48 -13.31
C PHE A 139 -5.87 11.71 -12.77
N GLU A 140 -5.68 10.42 -12.56
CA GLU A 140 -6.68 9.55 -11.96
C GLU A 140 -6.11 8.97 -10.67
N ALA A 141 -6.78 9.15 -9.55
CA ALA A 141 -6.36 8.59 -8.27
C ALA A 141 -6.77 7.11 -8.18
N ARG A 142 -5.97 6.29 -7.47
CA ARG A 142 -6.37 4.93 -7.10
C ARG A 142 -7.70 4.98 -6.33
N ASN A 143 -8.66 4.17 -6.77
CA ASN A 143 -10.04 4.24 -6.32
C ASN A 143 -10.50 3.04 -5.49
N LEU A 144 -9.61 2.09 -5.21
CA LEU A 144 -9.89 0.99 -4.30
C LEU A 144 -9.69 1.46 -2.86
N PHE A 145 -10.76 1.35 -2.08
CA PHE A 145 -10.78 1.58 -0.63
C PHE A 145 -11.06 0.29 0.11
N HIS A 146 -10.60 0.21 1.35
CA HIS A 146 -10.82 -0.93 2.23
C HIS A 146 -11.70 -0.49 3.39
N ILE A 147 -12.95 -0.95 3.39
CA ILE A 147 -13.92 -0.69 4.45
C ILE A 147 -13.74 -1.71 5.55
N VAL A 148 -13.75 -1.24 6.80
CA VAL A 148 -13.57 -2.08 7.99
C VAL A 148 -14.86 -2.15 8.76
N ASP A 149 -15.46 -3.33 8.78
CA ASP A 149 -16.68 -3.61 9.50
C ASP A 149 -16.43 -3.70 11.02
N SER A 150 -17.52 -3.72 11.79
CA SER A 150 -17.45 -3.77 13.26
C SER A 150 -16.73 -5.03 13.80
N ASP A 151 -16.73 -6.12 13.04
CA ASP A 151 -16.04 -7.38 13.35
C ASP A 151 -14.59 -7.43 12.82
N LYS A 152 -14.10 -6.32 12.27
CA LYS A 152 -12.77 -6.15 11.63
C LYS A 152 -12.62 -6.88 10.30
N THR A 153 -13.71 -7.35 9.71
CA THR A 153 -13.71 -7.80 8.32
C THR A 153 -13.36 -6.62 7.40
N ILE A 154 -12.54 -6.89 6.39
CA ILE A 154 -12.11 -5.90 5.41
C ILE A 154 -12.79 -6.20 4.08
N THR A 155 -13.57 -5.24 3.59
CA THR A 155 -14.31 -5.34 2.33
C THR A 155 -13.80 -4.30 1.33
N PRO A 156 -13.43 -4.69 0.10
CA PRO A 156 -13.03 -3.74 -0.93
C PRO A 156 -14.24 -2.95 -1.44
N LEU A 157 -14.08 -1.64 -1.60
CA LEU A 157 -15.06 -0.73 -2.20
C LEU A 157 -14.37 0.15 -3.23
N TYR A 158 -14.84 0.13 -4.47
CA TYR A 158 -14.33 1.00 -5.53
C TYR A 158 -15.16 2.28 -5.58
N ALA A 159 -14.50 3.43 -5.55
CA ALA A 159 -15.15 4.71 -5.75
C ALA A 159 -15.34 5.01 -7.25
N ASP A 160 -16.43 5.71 -7.57
CA ASP A 160 -16.59 6.35 -8.88
C ASP A 160 -15.64 7.55 -8.97
N VAL A 161 -14.79 7.58 -10.00
CA VAL A 161 -13.71 8.56 -10.11
C VAL A 161 -14.05 9.69 -11.08
N GLU A 162 -13.85 10.92 -10.62
CA GLU A 162 -13.79 12.11 -11.47
C GLU A 162 -12.32 12.53 -11.63
N PRO A 163 -11.67 12.24 -12.78
CA PRO A 163 -10.27 12.59 -12.98
C PRO A 163 -10.08 14.09 -13.25
N HIS A 164 -8.84 14.56 -13.11
CA HIS A 164 -8.45 15.94 -13.43
C HIS A 164 -7.48 15.97 -14.60
N ALA A 165 -7.55 16.99 -15.45
CA ALA A 165 -6.57 17.21 -16.50
C ALA A 165 -5.81 18.51 -16.27
N ALA A 166 -4.48 18.47 -16.40
CA ALA A 166 -3.64 19.66 -16.25
C ALA A 166 -2.54 19.71 -17.30
N LYS A 167 -2.16 20.94 -17.70
CA LYS A 167 -0.99 21.20 -18.55
C LYS A 167 0.25 21.49 -17.68
N ILE A 168 1.35 20.82 -17.98
CA ILE A 168 2.64 21.04 -17.31
C ILE A 168 3.63 21.62 -18.31
N SER A 169 4.33 22.68 -17.92
CA SER A 169 5.37 23.35 -18.69
C SER A 169 6.56 23.74 -17.79
N GLY A 170 7.70 24.13 -18.37
CA GLY A 170 8.85 24.61 -17.63
C GLY A 170 9.61 23.50 -16.90
N LYS A 171 9.74 23.59 -15.57
CA LYS A 171 10.50 22.62 -14.77
C LYS A 171 9.72 21.29 -14.63
N LEU A 172 10.24 20.22 -15.20
CA LEU A 172 9.54 18.91 -15.27
C LEU A 172 9.88 17.92 -14.15
N ALA A 173 10.85 18.25 -13.30
CA ALA A 173 11.25 17.44 -12.16
C ALA A 173 11.89 18.30 -11.06
N VAL A 174 11.75 17.88 -9.81
CA VAL A 174 12.55 18.39 -8.70
C VAL A 174 13.70 17.42 -8.46
N ALA A 175 14.94 17.92 -8.49
CA ALA A 175 16.10 17.11 -8.15
C ALA A 175 16.01 16.70 -6.68
N LYS A 176 16.01 15.39 -6.41
CA LYS A 176 16.13 14.89 -5.05
C LYS A 176 17.58 14.98 -4.62
N SER A 177 17.85 15.70 -3.55
CA SER A 177 19.15 15.67 -2.89
C SER A 177 19.41 14.24 -2.42
N ALA A 178 20.39 13.56 -3.01
CA ALA A 178 20.85 12.29 -2.49
C ALA A 178 21.39 12.54 -1.06
N LEU A 179 20.68 12.03 -0.05
CA LEU A 179 21.14 12.11 1.33
C LEU A 179 22.49 11.39 1.40
N GLN A 180 23.57 12.12 1.66
CA GLN A 180 24.84 11.49 1.94
C GLN A 180 24.70 10.66 3.22
N ARG A 181 24.99 9.37 3.13
CA ARG A 181 25.03 8.44 4.27
C ARG A 181 26.09 8.91 5.27
N ARG A 182 25.67 9.72 6.25
CA ARG A 182 26.51 10.20 7.35
C ARG A 182 26.21 9.51 8.68
N ALA A 183 25.00 8.96 8.83
CA ALA A 183 24.55 8.27 10.04
C ALA A 183 23.85 6.94 9.70
N THR A 184 24.09 5.92 10.52
CA THR A 184 23.37 4.63 10.47
C THR A 184 21.98 4.73 11.07
N PHE A 185 21.74 5.71 11.96
CA PHE A 185 20.46 5.91 12.64
C PHE A 185 20.07 7.39 12.63
N VAL A 186 18.82 7.69 12.30
CA VAL A 186 18.24 9.04 12.30
C VAL A 186 17.04 9.03 13.26
N GLY A 187 17.08 9.86 14.31
CA GLY A 187 15.97 9.95 15.28
C GLY A 187 15.70 8.68 16.11
N CYS A 188 16.61 7.69 16.13
CA CYS A 188 16.40 6.44 16.83
C CYS A 188 16.93 6.46 18.27
N SER A 189 16.08 6.11 19.24
CA SER A 189 16.50 5.86 20.63
C SER A 189 17.42 4.64 20.74
N ALA A 190 18.16 4.51 21.85
CA ALA A 190 19.03 3.35 22.09
C ALA A 190 18.28 2.01 22.01
N THR A 191 17.04 1.95 22.53
CA THR A 191 16.18 0.76 22.42
C THR A 191 15.85 0.43 20.97
N ARG A 192 15.47 1.43 20.17
CA ARG A 192 15.18 1.26 18.74
C ARG A 192 16.43 0.80 17.97
N GLN A 193 17.61 1.33 18.31
CA GLN A 193 18.88 0.88 17.71
C GLN A 193 19.15 -0.61 18.00
N THR A 194 18.96 -1.06 19.24
CA THR A 194 19.09 -2.49 19.59
C THR A 194 18.09 -3.36 18.83
N GLN A 195 16.83 -2.93 18.76
CA GLN A 195 15.78 -3.60 17.99
C GLN A 195 16.12 -3.71 16.50
N LEU A 196 16.74 -2.66 15.93
CA LEU A 196 17.16 -2.61 14.54
C LEU A 196 18.37 -3.48 14.24
N ASN A 197 19.34 -3.54 15.14
CA ASN A 197 20.47 -4.45 15.00
C ASN A 197 20.00 -5.92 14.97
N ALA A 198 19.02 -6.27 15.81
CA ALA A 198 18.40 -7.59 15.79
C ALA A 198 17.63 -7.85 14.49
N ALA A 199 16.83 -6.88 14.03
CA ALA A 199 16.09 -6.97 12.77
C ALA A 199 17.02 -7.13 11.56
N ALA A 200 18.10 -6.34 11.48
CA ALA A 200 19.09 -6.40 10.42
C ALA A 200 19.82 -7.76 10.38
N SER A 201 20.17 -8.30 11.55
CA SER A 201 20.75 -9.65 11.66
C SER A 201 19.76 -10.73 11.17
N GLN A 202 18.50 -10.61 11.55
CA GLN A 202 17.45 -11.54 11.11
C GLN A 202 17.21 -11.43 9.59
N ALA A 203 17.16 -10.22 9.03
CA ALA A 203 17.01 -10.00 7.60
C ALA A 203 18.20 -10.60 6.81
N GLN A 204 19.43 -10.46 7.31
CA GLN A 204 20.60 -11.11 6.72
C GLN A 204 20.44 -12.63 6.67
N THR A 205 19.92 -13.22 7.76
CA THR A 205 19.63 -14.66 7.84
C THR A 205 18.54 -15.08 6.85
N TYR A 206 17.46 -14.31 6.75
CA TYR A 206 16.39 -14.57 5.79
C TYR A 206 16.87 -14.51 4.33
N ALA A 207 17.64 -13.48 3.98
CA ALA A 207 18.19 -13.34 2.63
C ALA A 207 19.12 -14.50 2.26
N ALA A 208 20.02 -14.89 3.16
CA ALA A 208 20.94 -16.00 2.95
C ALA A 208 20.21 -17.35 2.80
N ASN A 209 19.20 -17.60 3.64
CA ASN A 209 18.39 -18.82 3.58
C ASN A 209 17.55 -18.89 2.30
N ALA A 210 16.95 -17.78 1.88
CA ALA A 210 16.19 -17.69 0.64
C ALA A 210 17.07 -17.94 -0.59
N LEU A 211 18.27 -17.34 -0.64
CA LEU A 211 19.24 -17.58 -1.72
C LEU A 211 19.73 -19.04 -1.74
N SER A 212 20.08 -19.60 -0.58
CA SER A 212 20.50 -21.00 -0.44
C SER A 212 19.41 -21.97 -0.91
N TYR A 213 18.16 -21.69 -0.55
CA TYR A 213 17.00 -22.44 -1.01
C TYR A 213 16.89 -22.42 -2.53
N LEU A 214 16.93 -21.23 -3.14
CA LEU A 214 16.80 -21.10 -4.59
C LEU A 214 17.92 -21.85 -5.30
N ASN A 215 19.18 -21.71 -4.87
CA ASN A 215 20.31 -22.44 -5.46
C ASN A 215 20.20 -23.97 -5.38
N SER A 216 19.50 -24.51 -4.36
CA SER A 216 19.32 -25.96 -4.17
C SER A 216 18.04 -26.52 -4.80
N HIS A 217 17.08 -25.67 -5.17
CA HIS A 217 15.77 -26.07 -5.70
C HIS A 217 15.53 -25.40 -7.05
N THR A 218 15.99 -26.04 -8.12
CA THR A 218 15.86 -25.58 -9.52
C THR A 218 14.62 -26.14 -10.23
N SER A 219 13.61 -26.53 -9.45
CA SER A 219 12.33 -27.08 -9.92
C SER A 219 11.17 -26.59 -9.04
N SER A 220 9.94 -26.91 -9.44
CA SER A 220 8.74 -26.54 -8.68
C SER A 220 8.75 -27.12 -7.26
N THR A 221 8.39 -26.27 -6.29
CA THR A 221 8.22 -26.62 -4.87
C THR A 221 7.01 -25.87 -4.29
N THR A 222 6.53 -26.29 -3.11
CA THR A 222 5.40 -25.63 -2.45
C THR A 222 5.77 -24.23 -1.99
N ARG A 223 6.97 -24.03 -1.44
CA ARG A 223 7.44 -22.70 -1.01
C ARG A 223 7.55 -21.73 -2.19
N TYR A 224 8.13 -22.14 -3.31
CA TYR A 224 8.25 -21.26 -4.49
C TYR A 224 6.85 -20.95 -5.06
N THR A 225 6.03 -21.96 -5.28
CA THR A 225 4.73 -21.78 -5.96
C THR A 225 3.71 -21.03 -5.13
N THR A 226 3.81 -21.08 -3.79
CA THR A 226 2.95 -20.30 -2.89
C THR A 226 3.14 -18.79 -3.09
N TRP A 227 4.37 -18.32 -3.31
CA TRP A 227 4.69 -16.88 -3.31
C TRP A 227 4.97 -16.31 -4.71
N PHE A 228 5.39 -17.16 -5.66
CA PHE A 228 5.79 -16.76 -7.00
C PHE A 228 5.05 -17.49 -8.13
N GLY A 229 4.09 -18.35 -7.77
CA GLY A 229 3.23 -19.03 -8.73
C GLY A 229 3.91 -20.17 -9.48
N THR A 230 3.29 -20.61 -10.57
CA THR A 230 3.79 -21.75 -11.37
C THR A 230 5.25 -21.55 -11.78
N PHE A 231 6.08 -22.56 -11.50
CA PHE A 231 7.50 -22.56 -11.80
C PHE A 231 7.75 -22.39 -13.30
N VAL A 232 8.50 -21.36 -13.65
CA VAL A 232 9.03 -21.10 -14.99
C VAL A 232 10.44 -20.59 -14.82
N THR A 233 11.40 -21.19 -15.53
CA THR A 233 12.83 -20.92 -15.36
C THR A 233 13.20 -19.44 -15.44
N SER A 234 12.59 -18.68 -16.36
CA SER A 234 12.87 -17.24 -16.47
C SER A 234 12.44 -16.47 -15.22
N ARG A 235 11.23 -16.73 -14.70
CA ARG A 235 10.74 -16.11 -13.46
C ARG A 235 11.55 -16.54 -12.24
N TYR A 236 11.90 -17.81 -12.16
CA TYR A 236 12.79 -18.33 -11.11
C TYR A 236 14.15 -17.62 -11.14
N ASN A 237 14.74 -17.43 -12.32
CA ASN A 237 16.01 -16.73 -12.47
C ASN A 237 15.91 -15.25 -12.06
N THR A 238 14.78 -14.59 -12.30
CA THR A 238 14.52 -13.23 -11.79
C THR A 238 14.53 -13.21 -10.25
N VAL A 239 13.77 -14.11 -9.61
CA VAL A 239 13.72 -14.20 -8.13
C VAL A 239 15.10 -14.57 -7.55
N LEU A 240 15.84 -15.49 -8.19
CA LEU A 240 17.21 -15.83 -7.82
C LEU A 240 18.14 -14.62 -7.92
N SER A 241 18.02 -13.82 -8.99
CA SER A 241 18.79 -12.59 -9.14
C SER A 241 18.45 -11.58 -8.04
N HIS A 242 17.17 -11.42 -7.68
CA HIS A 242 16.75 -10.54 -6.60
C HIS A 242 17.37 -10.97 -5.27
N PHE A 243 17.21 -12.24 -4.87
CA PHE A 243 17.77 -12.73 -3.60
C PHE A 243 19.30 -12.79 -3.61
N SER A 244 19.95 -12.94 -4.76
CA SER A 244 21.40 -12.80 -4.88
C SER A 244 21.84 -11.39 -4.52
N SER A 245 21.20 -10.36 -5.10
CA SER A 245 21.47 -8.97 -4.76
C SER A 245 21.12 -8.65 -3.31
N ILE A 246 19.94 -9.03 -2.84
CA ILE A 246 19.49 -8.80 -1.46
C ILE A 246 20.43 -9.46 -0.45
N SER A 247 20.84 -10.71 -0.67
CA SER A 247 21.76 -11.43 0.21
C SER A 247 23.18 -10.87 0.18
N SER A 248 23.57 -10.18 -0.89
CA SER A 248 24.88 -9.50 -0.98
C SER A 248 24.95 -8.21 -0.17
N ASN A 249 23.81 -7.69 0.28
CA ASN A 249 23.76 -6.48 1.08
C ASN A 249 24.24 -6.73 2.51
N THR A 250 24.69 -5.66 3.17
CA THR A 250 25.00 -5.64 4.60
C THR A 250 23.92 -4.82 5.30
N PHE A 251 22.86 -5.48 5.77
CA PHE A 251 21.69 -4.81 6.37
C PHE A 251 22.05 -3.91 7.57
N SER A 252 23.06 -4.30 8.37
CA SER A 252 23.56 -3.49 9.49
C SER A 252 24.24 -2.19 9.07
N SER A 253 24.56 -2.03 7.77
CA SER A 253 25.12 -0.79 7.23
C SER A 253 24.05 0.19 6.73
N TYR A 254 22.79 -0.23 6.64
CA TYR A 254 21.70 0.65 6.19
C TYR A 254 21.52 1.82 7.16
N THR A 255 21.05 2.95 6.62
CA THR A 255 20.55 4.06 7.42
C THR A 255 19.10 3.79 7.76
N PHE A 256 18.80 3.73 9.06
CA PHE A 256 17.45 3.58 9.58
C PHE A 256 16.96 4.91 10.14
N ASP A 257 15.84 5.40 9.60
CA ASP A 257 15.18 6.60 10.06
C ASP A 257 13.94 6.24 10.91
N CYS A 258 13.96 6.66 12.17
CA CYS A 258 12.90 6.38 13.14
C CYS A 258 11.93 7.55 13.35
N THR A 259 11.93 8.54 12.45
CA THR A 259 11.11 9.75 12.55
C THR A 259 9.64 9.54 12.16
N CYS A 260 9.31 8.49 11.42
CA CYS A 260 7.92 8.17 11.11
C CYS A 260 7.17 7.64 12.33
N SER A 261 5.94 8.14 12.53
CA SER A 261 5.05 7.74 13.63
C SER A 261 3.72 7.17 13.16
N ASP A 262 3.52 6.96 11.86
CA ASP A 262 2.28 6.39 11.32
C ASP A 262 2.03 5.00 11.90
N ALA A 263 0.88 4.79 12.54
CA ALA A 263 0.63 3.59 13.33
C ALA A 263 0.38 2.33 12.47
N GLY A 264 -0.15 2.49 11.25
CA GLY A 264 -0.52 1.38 10.37
C GLY A 264 0.59 0.93 9.41
N THR A 265 1.49 1.84 9.06
CA THR A 265 2.62 1.60 8.15
C THR A 265 3.78 0.97 8.90
N TYR A 266 4.46 0.02 8.28
CA TYR A 266 5.65 -0.62 8.85
C TYR A 266 6.90 0.18 8.50
N ALA A 267 7.13 0.40 7.21
CA ALA A 267 8.31 1.11 6.73
C ALA A 267 8.04 1.65 5.32
N PHE A 268 8.98 2.46 4.83
CA PHE A 268 9.03 2.83 3.42
C PHE A 268 10.45 3.19 2.98
N VAL A 269 10.71 3.10 1.68
CA VAL A 269 11.97 3.48 1.04
C VAL A 269 11.71 4.27 -0.24
N SER A 270 12.67 5.12 -0.62
CA SER A 270 12.76 5.58 -2.02
C SER A 270 13.63 4.60 -2.81
N PRO A 271 13.12 3.98 -3.90
CA PRO A 271 13.84 2.95 -4.67
C PRO A 271 15.25 3.33 -5.17
N SER A 272 15.50 4.63 -5.37
CA SER A 272 16.80 5.15 -5.82
C SER A 272 17.77 5.48 -4.67
N ASN A 273 17.30 5.55 -3.42
CA ASN A 273 18.11 5.88 -2.25
C ASN A 273 18.55 4.61 -1.51
N PHE A 274 19.44 3.85 -2.13
CA PHE A 274 19.84 2.52 -1.66
C PHE A 274 20.29 2.51 -0.19
N GLY A 275 19.66 1.63 0.60
CA GLY A 275 20.02 1.37 1.99
C GLY A 275 19.54 2.43 2.97
N TYR A 276 18.61 3.31 2.59
CA TYR A 276 17.92 4.23 3.50
C TYR A 276 16.49 3.76 3.71
N VAL A 277 16.13 3.40 4.94
CA VAL A 277 14.81 2.85 5.30
C VAL A 277 14.19 3.69 6.40
N THR A 278 13.00 4.24 6.16
CA THR A 278 12.22 4.94 7.18
C THR A 278 11.24 3.96 7.82
N LEU A 279 11.18 3.95 9.14
CA LEU A 279 10.47 2.96 9.96
C LEU A 279 9.35 3.65 10.72
N CYS A 280 8.15 3.11 10.60
CA CYS A 280 6.91 3.66 11.13
C CYS A 280 6.42 2.85 12.35
N GLY A 281 5.22 3.15 12.83
CA GLY A 281 4.64 2.63 14.07
C GLY A 281 4.49 1.11 14.09
N ALA A 282 3.95 0.50 13.02
CA ALA A 282 3.66 -0.93 12.99
C ALA A 282 4.92 -1.80 13.11
N PHE A 283 6.06 -1.33 12.57
CA PHE A 283 7.34 -2.04 12.65
C PHE A 283 7.78 -2.29 14.10
N TRP A 284 7.56 -1.34 15.00
CA TRP A 284 8.03 -1.46 16.39
C TRP A 284 7.27 -2.52 17.20
N ASN A 285 6.02 -2.80 16.79
CA ASN A 285 5.16 -3.80 17.41
C ASN A 285 5.34 -5.20 16.81
N ALA A 286 5.99 -5.29 15.65
CA ALA A 286 6.23 -6.55 14.97
C ALA A 286 7.28 -7.42 15.69
N PRO A 287 7.15 -8.76 15.64
CA PRO A 287 8.17 -9.67 16.15
C PRO A 287 9.48 -9.52 15.35
N VAL A 288 10.62 -9.96 15.90
CA VAL A 288 11.90 -9.89 15.16
C VAL A 288 11.88 -10.80 13.92
N ALA A 289 11.25 -11.97 14.05
CA ALA A 289 11.14 -13.04 13.05
C ALA A 289 9.71 -13.62 13.08
N GLY A 290 9.31 -14.34 12.04
CA GLY A 290 7.95 -14.88 11.87
C GLY A 290 7.26 -14.17 10.71
N THR A 291 5.93 -14.22 10.65
CA THR A 291 5.12 -13.49 9.66
C THR A 291 5.06 -12.00 9.97
N ASP A 292 5.17 -11.16 8.93
CA ASP A 292 5.10 -9.69 9.02
C ASP A 292 6.05 -9.14 10.11
N SER A 293 7.25 -9.70 10.14
CA SER A 293 8.26 -9.48 11.16
C SER A 293 9.15 -8.30 10.81
N ARG A 294 9.86 -7.74 11.79
CA ARG A 294 10.88 -6.71 11.54
C ARG A 294 11.97 -7.20 10.57
N GLY A 295 12.38 -8.46 10.68
CA GLY A 295 13.32 -9.06 9.73
C GLY A 295 12.72 -9.17 8.32
N GLY A 296 11.46 -9.55 8.20
CA GLY A 296 10.72 -9.62 6.93
C GLY A 296 10.48 -8.26 6.30
N THR A 297 10.07 -7.26 7.09
CA THR A 297 9.92 -5.88 6.63
C THR A 297 11.22 -5.37 6.01
N LEU A 298 12.39 -5.66 6.60
CA LEU A 298 13.65 -5.27 5.97
C LEU A 298 13.92 -6.00 4.66
N ILE A 299 13.47 -7.25 4.48
CA ILE A 299 13.53 -7.95 3.18
C ILE A 299 12.64 -7.24 2.16
N HIS A 300 11.40 -6.91 2.52
CA HIS A 300 10.45 -6.18 1.68
C HIS A 300 11.04 -4.86 1.21
N GLU A 301 11.44 -3.99 2.14
CA GLU A 301 12.01 -2.68 1.83
C GLU A 301 13.32 -2.79 1.03
N SER A 302 14.14 -3.81 1.31
CA SER A 302 15.36 -4.05 0.56
C SER A 302 15.05 -4.43 -0.90
N SER A 303 13.98 -5.18 -1.16
CA SER A 303 13.61 -5.60 -2.52
C SER A 303 13.19 -4.43 -3.43
N HIS A 304 12.64 -3.36 -2.85
CA HIS A 304 12.27 -2.14 -3.57
C HIS A 304 13.45 -1.36 -4.13
N PHE A 305 14.65 -1.50 -3.56
CA PHE A 305 15.80 -0.80 -4.11
C PHE A 305 16.07 -1.30 -5.54
N THR A 306 16.23 -0.36 -6.47
CA THR A 306 16.53 -0.67 -7.89
C THR A 306 17.75 -1.58 -8.06
N ARG A 307 18.72 -1.49 -7.13
CA ARG A 307 19.91 -2.37 -7.07
C ARG A 307 19.58 -3.85 -6.81
N ASN A 308 18.45 -4.13 -6.15
CA ASN A 308 18.06 -5.44 -5.66
C ASN A 308 16.95 -6.11 -6.48
N GLY A 309 16.43 -5.45 -7.50
CA GLY A 309 15.31 -5.92 -8.31
C GLY A 309 14.31 -4.80 -8.59
N GLY A 310 14.10 -3.91 -7.62
CA GLY A 310 13.20 -2.77 -7.78
C GLY A 310 11.73 -3.15 -7.70
N THR A 311 11.38 -4.15 -6.89
CA THR A 311 10.02 -4.66 -6.74
C THR A 311 9.01 -3.56 -6.44
N ASP A 312 7.76 -3.77 -6.81
CA ASP A 312 6.61 -2.93 -6.51
C ASP A 312 5.75 -3.45 -5.36
N ASP A 313 4.86 -2.58 -4.90
CA ASP A 313 3.77 -2.93 -3.99
C ASP A 313 2.50 -3.19 -4.80
N HIS A 314 2.39 -4.38 -5.40
CA HIS A 314 1.19 -4.77 -6.16
C HIS A 314 0.03 -5.07 -5.20
N VAL A 315 0.31 -5.86 -4.16
CA VAL A 315 -0.66 -6.26 -3.13
C VAL A 315 0.01 -6.37 -1.77
N TYR A 316 -0.77 -6.23 -0.71
CA TYR A 316 -0.32 -6.40 0.67
C TYR A 316 -0.94 -7.63 1.34
N GLY A 317 -0.22 -8.23 2.28
CA GLY A 317 -0.66 -9.35 3.10
C GLY A 317 -0.47 -10.71 2.43
N GLN A 318 -0.33 -11.77 3.25
CA GLN A 318 -0.12 -13.14 2.75
C GLN A 318 -1.22 -13.60 1.79
N SER A 319 -2.49 -13.35 2.11
CA SER A 319 -3.63 -13.72 1.26
C SER A 319 -3.58 -13.03 -0.10
N GLY A 320 -3.22 -11.74 -0.12
CA GLY A 320 -3.03 -10.97 -1.35
C GLY A 320 -1.88 -11.53 -2.19
N ALA A 321 -0.72 -11.74 -1.58
CA ALA A 321 0.47 -12.27 -2.25
C ALA A 321 0.24 -13.69 -2.82
N GLN A 322 -0.44 -14.58 -2.10
CA GLN A 322 -0.81 -15.91 -2.59
C GLN A 322 -1.83 -15.85 -3.73
N SER A 323 -2.80 -14.94 -3.65
CA SER A 323 -3.75 -14.72 -4.75
C SER A 323 -3.04 -14.23 -6.00
N LEU A 324 -2.13 -13.26 -5.84
CA LEU A 324 -1.31 -12.72 -6.92
C LEU A 324 -0.41 -13.79 -7.55
N ALA A 325 0.20 -14.67 -6.75
CA ALA A 325 0.98 -15.80 -7.22
C ALA A 325 0.15 -16.75 -8.11
N ARG A 326 -1.14 -16.91 -7.83
CA ARG A 326 -2.04 -17.77 -8.62
C ARG A 326 -2.55 -17.06 -9.88
N SER A 327 -2.90 -15.78 -9.79
CA SER A 327 -3.57 -15.04 -10.87
C SER A 327 -2.59 -14.33 -11.82
N ASN A 328 -1.48 -13.82 -11.30
CA ASN A 328 -0.48 -13.09 -12.05
C ASN A 328 0.95 -13.32 -11.52
N PRO A 329 1.57 -14.49 -11.83
CA PRO A 329 2.93 -14.79 -11.42
C PRO A 329 3.99 -13.77 -11.85
N ALA A 330 3.74 -12.99 -12.91
CA ALA A 330 4.66 -11.95 -13.36
C ALA A 330 4.71 -10.77 -12.38
N GLN A 331 3.55 -10.36 -11.83
CA GLN A 331 3.51 -9.38 -10.74
C GLN A 331 3.95 -9.99 -9.40
N ALA A 332 3.71 -11.28 -9.15
CA ALA A 332 4.13 -11.91 -7.91
C ALA A 332 5.66 -11.92 -7.71
N ILE A 333 6.44 -12.14 -8.77
CA ILE A 333 7.90 -12.03 -8.73
C ILE A 333 8.42 -10.58 -8.70
N ASP A 334 7.52 -9.62 -8.81
CA ASP A 334 7.78 -8.19 -8.73
C ASP A 334 7.08 -7.57 -7.50
N ASN A 335 6.51 -8.38 -6.61
CA ASN A 335 5.82 -7.91 -5.41
C ASN A 335 6.73 -8.04 -4.19
N ALA A 336 6.93 -6.95 -3.44
CA ALA A 336 7.82 -6.94 -2.29
C ALA A 336 7.34 -7.88 -1.15
N ASP A 337 6.03 -7.91 -0.87
CA ASP A 337 5.44 -8.84 0.11
C ASP A 337 5.65 -10.31 -0.28
N SER A 338 5.66 -10.64 -1.57
CA SER A 338 5.97 -12.02 -2.01
C SER A 338 7.41 -12.42 -1.68
N HIS A 339 8.35 -11.47 -1.75
CA HIS A 339 9.74 -11.71 -1.34
C HIS A 339 9.88 -11.84 0.17
N GLU A 340 9.20 -10.97 0.94
CA GLU A 340 9.13 -11.07 2.39
C GLU A 340 8.63 -12.44 2.83
N TYR A 341 7.44 -12.84 2.41
CA TYR A 341 6.83 -14.08 2.87
C TYR A 341 7.58 -15.32 2.39
N PHE A 342 8.18 -15.28 1.20
CA PHE A 342 9.09 -16.32 0.76
C PHE A 342 10.29 -16.45 1.70
N ALA A 343 10.89 -15.33 2.13
CA ALA A 343 12.07 -15.31 2.98
C ALA A 343 11.75 -15.68 4.45
N GLU A 344 10.64 -15.17 4.99
CA GLU A 344 10.13 -15.47 6.32
C GLU A 344 9.78 -16.97 6.47
N ASN A 345 9.15 -17.54 5.44
CA ASN A 345 8.72 -18.94 5.39
C ASN A 345 7.99 -19.37 6.67
N ASN A 346 6.92 -18.64 7.02
CA ASN A 346 6.13 -18.87 8.23
C ASN A 346 4.63 -19.01 7.90
N PRO A 347 4.02 -20.19 8.13
CA PRO A 347 4.65 -21.45 8.55
C PRO A 347 5.63 -21.99 7.50
N ALA A 348 6.54 -22.88 7.91
CA ALA A 348 7.58 -23.40 7.04
C ALA A 348 6.99 -24.27 5.91
N LEU A 349 7.28 -23.89 4.67
CA LEU A 349 6.99 -24.64 3.46
C LEU A 349 8.26 -25.26 2.89
N ALA A 350 8.10 -26.44 2.28
CA ALA A 350 9.14 -27.14 1.51
C ALA A 350 9.19 -26.64 0.07
#